data_AF-A0A919N4B4-F1
#
_entry.id   AF-A0A919N4B4-F1
#
_cell.length_a   1.000
_cell.length_b   1.000
_cell.length_c   1.000
_cell.angle_alpha   90.00
_cell.angle_beta   90.00
_cell.angle_gamma   90.00
#
_symmetry.space_group_name_H-M   'P 1'
#
loop_
_entity.id
_entity.type
_entity.pdbx_description
1 polymer ?
#
loop_
_entity_poly.entity_id
_entity_poly.type
_entity_poly.pdbx_seq_one_letter_code
_entity_poly.pdbx_strand_id
1 'polypeptide(L)'
;MIQQQRHPASWWEQFQQASEKFDLAILTEGLGDEITPKIASPLLRREAQIALDVMVRHLNKPASEELAERAGKSVERLVATVVRLEERSGEGFRLQEARALIHVLEGKTGQAGHDCEEFLRTQVILRCFVAALRFERFDSELAVKLLSAGQDPAVALHSGQVVGRYSWWPGWLLKVVTERALAGTLDEETVQALDRCAYAELSPAQARIARRLLDGEEDLIDASAVRLAGLGEADAAEKLRKGDLTTVALAARLIPI
;
A
#
# COMPACT_ATOMS: atom_id res chain seq x y z
N MET A 1 0.13 5.90 -28.44
CA MET A 1 -0.26 6.21 -27.04
C MET A 1 -0.93 4.97 -26.49
N ILE A 2 -0.32 4.27 -25.55
CA ILE A 2 -1.02 3.24 -24.77
C ILE A 2 -1.99 4.03 -23.89
N GLN A 3 -3.29 3.97 -24.17
CA GLN A 3 -4.30 4.50 -23.25
C GLN A 3 -4.11 3.73 -21.94
N GLN A 4 -3.59 4.42 -20.91
CA GLN A 4 -3.67 3.88 -19.56
C GLN A 4 -5.16 3.69 -19.26
N GLN A 5 -5.53 2.45 -18.93
CA GLN A 5 -6.88 2.12 -18.54
C GLN A 5 -7.17 2.89 -17.25
N ARG A 6 -7.99 3.95 -17.35
CA ARG A 6 -8.41 4.75 -16.20
C ARG A 6 -9.37 3.93 -15.36
N HIS A 7 -9.21 3.99 -14.06
CA HIS A 7 -10.09 3.36 -13.11
C HIS A 7 -11.35 4.23 -12.95
N PRO A 8 -12.55 3.65 -12.86
CA PRO A 8 -13.76 4.42 -12.57
C PRO A 8 -13.71 4.99 -11.15
N ALA A 9 -14.47 6.06 -10.88
CA ALA A 9 -14.55 6.66 -9.55
C ALA A 9 -14.92 5.63 -8.45
N SER A 10 -15.83 4.70 -8.77
CA SER A 10 -16.24 3.62 -7.87
C SER A 10 -15.12 2.65 -7.48
N TRP A 11 -14.04 2.57 -8.27
CA TRP A 11 -12.87 1.77 -7.92
C TRP A 11 -12.03 2.48 -6.84
N TRP A 12 -11.86 3.79 -6.98
CA TRP A 12 -11.17 4.64 -6.00
C TRP A 12 -11.94 4.77 -4.68
N GLU A 13 -13.28 4.72 -4.70
CA GLU A 13 -14.10 4.75 -3.48
C GLU A 13 -13.87 3.55 -2.55
N GLN A 14 -13.40 2.42 -3.09
CA GLN A 14 -13.16 1.20 -2.30
C GLN A 14 -12.13 1.44 -1.18
N PHE A 15 -11.16 2.34 -1.37
CA PHE A 15 -10.15 2.65 -0.36
C PHE A 15 -10.75 3.33 0.87
N GLN A 16 -11.70 4.24 0.67
CA GLN A 16 -12.41 4.87 1.78
C GLN A 16 -13.28 3.86 2.52
N GLN A 17 -13.85 2.89 1.80
CA GLN A 17 -14.65 1.81 2.40
C GLN A 17 -13.80 0.75 3.11
N ALA A 18 -12.53 0.61 2.72
CA ALA A 18 -11.63 -0.40 3.27
C ALA A 18 -11.08 -0.06 4.67
N SER A 19 -11.16 1.19 5.12
CA SER A 19 -10.65 1.62 6.42
C SER A 19 -11.60 2.56 7.14
N GLU A 20 -12.00 2.21 8.37
CA GLU A 20 -12.73 3.10 9.27
C GLU A 20 -11.89 4.31 9.72
N LYS A 21 -10.57 4.23 9.58
CA LYS A 21 -9.60 5.29 9.94
C LYS A 21 -9.13 6.08 8.72
N PHE A 22 -9.88 6.08 7.62
CA PHE A 22 -9.50 6.79 6.40
C PHE A 22 -9.31 8.30 6.67
N ASP A 23 -8.08 8.77 6.50
CA ASP A 23 -7.67 10.13 6.82
C ASP A 23 -7.77 11.04 5.60
N LEU A 24 -8.88 11.76 5.51
CA LEU A 24 -9.11 12.73 4.45
C LEU A 24 -8.10 13.88 4.45
N ALA A 25 -7.51 14.24 5.60
CA ALA A 25 -6.52 15.30 5.64
C ALA A 25 -5.25 14.87 4.89
N ILE A 26 -4.77 13.66 5.15
CA ILE A 26 -3.60 13.07 4.47
C ILE A 26 -3.85 12.92 2.98
N LEU A 27 -5.03 12.42 2.57
CA LEU A 27 -5.35 12.32 1.15
C LEU A 27 -5.37 13.69 0.48
N THR A 28 -6.02 14.66 1.13
CA THR A 28 -6.21 16.02 0.60
C THR A 28 -4.87 16.73 0.44
N GLU A 29 -4.00 16.65 1.44
CA GLU A 29 -2.64 17.18 1.39
C GLU A 29 -1.82 16.48 0.30
N GLY A 30 -1.78 15.14 0.30
CA GLY A 30 -0.98 14.37 -0.65
C GLY A 30 -1.39 14.56 -2.11
N LEU A 31 -2.69 14.51 -2.42
CA LEU A 31 -3.15 14.81 -3.79
C LEU A 31 -3.01 16.30 -4.12
N GLY A 32 -3.25 17.19 -3.15
CA GLY A 32 -3.10 18.63 -3.33
C GLY A 32 -1.68 19.03 -3.73
N ASP A 33 -0.67 18.44 -3.11
CA ASP A 33 0.75 18.67 -3.40
C ASP A 33 1.15 18.18 -4.81
N GLU A 34 0.51 17.13 -5.32
CA GLU A 34 0.75 16.60 -6.66
C GLU A 34 -0.02 17.37 -7.75
N ILE A 35 -1.25 17.80 -7.46
CA ILE A 35 -2.12 18.51 -8.40
C ILE A 35 -1.72 19.98 -8.56
N THR A 36 -1.47 20.69 -7.44
CA THR A 36 -1.28 22.16 -7.46
C THR A 36 -0.14 22.60 -8.39
N PRO A 37 1.05 21.96 -8.41
CA PRO A 37 2.12 22.32 -9.34
C PRO A 37 1.75 22.17 -10.82
N LYS A 38 0.75 21.33 -11.15
CA LYS A 38 0.29 21.08 -12.52
C LYS A 38 -0.69 22.13 -13.03
N ILE A 39 -1.31 22.92 -12.15
CA ILE A 39 -2.19 24.02 -12.56
C ILE A 39 -1.39 25.06 -13.34
N ALA A 40 -1.67 25.22 -14.63
CA ALA A 40 -0.88 26.05 -15.54
C ALA A 40 -0.91 27.55 -15.18
N SER A 41 -2.08 28.07 -14.82
CA SER A 41 -2.27 29.49 -14.47
C SER A 41 -1.70 29.80 -13.08
N PRO A 42 -0.71 30.72 -12.94
CA PRO A 42 -0.12 31.04 -11.64
C PRO A 42 -1.12 31.65 -10.64
N LEU A 43 -2.06 32.46 -11.13
CA LEU A 43 -3.09 33.08 -10.29
C LEU A 43 -4.08 32.03 -9.78
N LEU A 44 -4.53 31.12 -10.64
CA LEU A 44 -5.40 30.03 -10.25
C LEU A 44 -4.68 29.06 -9.31
N ARG A 45 -3.39 28.77 -9.57
CA ARG A 45 -2.55 27.94 -8.70
C ARG A 45 -2.45 28.54 -7.30
N ARG A 46 -2.27 29.86 -7.19
CA ARG A 46 -2.22 30.54 -5.89
C ARG A 46 -3.54 30.41 -5.14
N GLU A 47 -4.65 30.59 -5.83
CA GLU A 47 -5.99 30.43 -5.28
C GLU A 47 -6.25 28.99 -4.80
N ALA A 48 -5.86 28.02 -5.63
CA ALA A 48 -5.92 26.59 -5.32
C ALA A 48 -5.11 26.22 -4.07
N GLN A 49 -3.87 26.73 -3.95
CA GLN A 49 -3.04 26.52 -2.76
C GLN A 49 -3.70 27.08 -1.50
N ILE A 50 -4.31 28.27 -1.57
CA ILE A 50 -4.99 28.86 -0.41
C ILE A 50 -6.18 27.99 0.02
N ALA A 51 -6.99 27.52 -0.94
CA ALA A 51 -8.12 26.65 -0.64
C ALA A 51 -7.65 25.31 -0.03
N LEU A 52 -6.58 24.73 -0.57
CA LEU A 52 -5.94 23.53 -0.04
C LEU A 52 -5.46 23.72 1.39
N ASP A 53 -4.66 24.76 1.66
CA ASP A 53 -4.09 25.02 2.99
C ASP A 53 -5.20 25.20 4.05
N VAL A 54 -6.28 25.91 3.70
CA VAL A 54 -7.41 26.13 4.63
C VAL A 54 -8.18 24.83 4.85
N MET A 55 -8.42 24.03 3.80
CA MET A 55 -9.11 22.75 3.91
C MET A 55 -8.32 21.75 4.76
N VAL A 56 -7.02 21.60 4.53
CA VAL A 56 -6.17 20.70 5.34
C VAL A 56 -6.19 21.11 6.81
N ARG A 57 -6.17 22.42 7.12
CA ARG A 57 -6.29 22.90 8.51
C ARG A 57 -7.65 22.56 9.13
N HIS A 58 -8.73 22.67 8.36
CA HIS A 58 -10.06 22.26 8.80
C HIS A 58 -10.14 20.75 9.04
N LEU A 59 -9.67 19.92 8.12
CA LEU A 59 -9.69 18.46 8.26
C LEU A 59 -8.86 17.97 9.46
N ASN A 60 -7.78 18.66 9.79
CA ASN A 60 -7.00 18.39 11.01
C ASN A 60 -7.67 18.88 12.31
N LYS A 61 -8.64 19.80 12.23
CA LYS A 61 -9.37 20.37 13.37
C LYS A 61 -10.87 20.47 13.05
N PRO A 62 -11.55 19.32 12.86
CA PRO A 62 -12.91 19.30 12.32
C PRO A 62 -13.94 19.95 13.26
N ALA A 63 -13.67 20.00 14.58
CA ALA A 63 -14.53 20.63 15.57
C ALA A 63 -14.52 22.18 15.53
N SER A 64 -13.68 22.80 14.71
CA SER A 64 -13.60 24.26 14.59
C SER A 64 -14.57 24.78 13.54
N GLU A 65 -15.67 25.39 13.99
CA GLU A 65 -16.68 26.01 13.12
C GLU A 65 -16.09 27.13 12.24
N GLU A 66 -15.20 27.96 12.80
CA GLU A 66 -14.52 29.03 12.04
C GLU A 66 -13.72 28.46 10.86
N LEU A 67 -12.98 27.36 11.08
CA LEU A 67 -12.21 26.71 10.03
C LEU A 67 -13.12 26.05 8.99
N ALA A 68 -14.23 25.45 9.41
CA ALA A 68 -15.21 24.87 8.51
C ALA A 68 -15.81 25.93 7.56
N GLU A 69 -16.24 27.08 8.11
CA GLU A 69 -16.79 28.19 7.32
C GLU A 69 -15.74 28.75 6.34
N ARG A 70 -14.51 28.95 6.82
CA ARG A 70 -13.41 29.46 5.99
C ARG A 70 -13.02 28.49 4.89
N ALA A 71 -13.01 27.19 5.17
CA ALA A 71 -12.74 26.15 4.19
C ALA A 71 -13.83 26.14 3.11
N GLY A 72 -15.11 26.11 3.50
CA GLY A 72 -16.25 26.18 2.57
C GLY A 72 -16.17 27.40 1.65
N LYS A 73 -15.99 28.60 2.21
CA LYS A 73 -15.85 29.85 1.43
C LYS A 73 -14.66 29.83 0.48
N SER A 74 -13.56 29.19 0.87
CA SER A 74 -12.35 29.11 0.03
C SER A 74 -12.57 28.15 -1.14
N VAL A 75 -13.26 27.02 -0.92
CA VAL A 75 -13.66 26.09 -1.98
C VAL A 75 -14.65 26.76 -2.94
N GLU A 76 -15.70 27.42 -2.42
CA GLU A 76 -16.68 28.17 -3.23
C GLU A 76 -16.02 29.22 -4.13
N ARG A 77 -15.05 29.97 -3.58
CA ARG A 77 -14.30 30.98 -4.34
C ARG A 77 -13.45 30.35 -5.44
N LEU A 78 -12.81 29.22 -5.18
CA LEU A 78 -12.06 28.47 -6.19
C LEU A 78 -12.98 27.96 -7.30
N VAL A 79 -14.11 27.33 -6.94
CA VAL A 79 -15.14 26.86 -7.89
C VAL A 79 -15.62 28.01 -8.77
N ALA A 80 -16.04 29.12 -8.17
CA ALA A 80 -16.50 30.29 -8.92
C ALA A 80 -15.42 30.87 -9.84
N THR A 81 -14.15 30.78 -9.44
CA THR A 81 -13.02 31.22 -10.27
C THR A 81 -12.80 30.31 -11.47
N VAL A 82 -12.87 28.99 -11.27
CA VAL A 82 -12.78 28.00 -12.35
C VAL A 82 -13.92 28.20 -13.34
N VAL A 83 -15.17 28.29 -12.87
CA VAL A 83 -16.35 28.53 -13.73
C VAL A 83 -16.20 29.80 -14.57
N ARG A 84 -15.81 30.92 -13.96
CA ARG A 84 -15.58 32.18 -14.71
C ARG A 84 -14.46 32.07 -15.73
N LEU A 85 -13.42 31.28 -15.46
CA LEU A 85 -12.33 31.07 -16.41
C LEU A 85 -12.79 30.19 -17.58
N GLU A 86 -13.64 29.19 -17.34
CA GLU A 86 -14.21 28.34 -18.39
C GLU A 86 -15.08 29.15 -19.35
N GLU A 87 -15.95 30.01 -18.82
CA GLU A 87 -16.82 30.87 -19.64
C GLU A 87 -16.04 31.85 -20.51
N ARG A 88 -14.87 32.30 -20.03
CA ARG A 88 -14.07 33.35 -20.67
C ARG A 88 -12.94 32.81 -21.56
N SER A 89 -12.56 31.55 -21.40
CA SER A 89 -11.44 30.96 -22.12
C SER A 89 -11.96 30.09 -23.26
N GLY A 90 -11.44 30.27 -24.46
CA GLY A 90 -11.77 29.39 -25.61
C GLY A 90 -11.25 27.95 -25.43
N GLU A 91 -11.44 27.11 -26.45
CA GLU A 91 -11.16 25.65 -26.47
C GLU A 91 -9.71 25.20 -26.13
N GLY A 92 -8.79 26.11 -25.80
CA GLY A 92 -7.40 25.81 -25.45
C GLY A 92 -7.04 25.84 -23.95
N PHE A 93 -7.92 26.31 -23.07
CA PHE A 93 -7.59 26.47 -21.65
C PHE A 93 -8.03 25.27 -20.83
N ARG A 94 -7.07 24.44 -20.41
CA ARG A 94 -7.34 23.25 -19.60
C ARG A 94 -7.41 23.61 -18.13
N LEU A 95 -8.52 23.26 -17.51
CA LEU A 95 -8.82 23.49 -16.09
C LEU A 95 -9.02 22.17 -15.31
N GLN A 96 -8.67 21.06 -15.94
CA GLN A 96 -8.85 19.70 -15.39
C GLN A 96 -8.15 19.53 -14.03
N GLU A 97 -6.94 20.09 -13.85
CA GLU A 97 -6.20 19.98 -12.60
C GLU A 97 -6.94 20.72 -11.46
N ALA A 98 -7.46 21.91 -11.74
CA ALA A 98 -8.23 22.68 -10.77
C ALA A 98 -9.56 22.00 -10.44
N ARG A 99 -10.24 21.39 -11.43
CA ARG A 99 -11.46 20.59 -11.22
C ARG A 99 -11.20 19.35 -10.36
N ALA A 100 -10.13 18.61 -10.64
CA ALA A 100 -9.74 17.46 -9.83
C ALA A 100 -9.46 17.87 -8.38
N LEU A 101 -8.75 18.98 -8.16
CA LEU A 101 -8.53 19.51 -6.82
C LEU A 101 -9.84 19.91 -6.13
N ILE A 102 -10.79 20.54 -6.83
CA ILE A 102 -12.11 20.85 -6.26
C ILE A 102 -12.78 19.57 -5.74
N HIS A 103 -12.75 18.47 -6.51
CA HIS A 103 -13.31 17.20 -6.04
C HIS A 103 -12.59 16.66 -4.78
N VAL A 104 -11.27 16.83 -4.68
CA VAL A 104 -10.53 16.51 -3.45
C VAL A 104 -11.06 17.33 -2.27
N LEU A 105 -11.17 18.65 -2.45
CA LEU A 105 -11.59 19.58 -1.39
C LEU A 105 -13.06 19.38 -0.98
N GLU A 106 -13.91 18.92 -1.89
CA GLU A 106 -15.31 18.56 -1.59
C GLU A 106 -15.46 17.16 -0.95
N GLY A 107 -14.36 16.44 -0.74
CA GLY A 107 -14.39 15.07 -0.18
C GLY A 107 -14.89 14.01 -1.17
N LYS A 108 -15.00 14.34 -2.46
CA LYS A 108 -15.37 13.40 -3.54
C LYS A 108 -14.15 12.60 -3.98
N THR A 109 -13.60 11.82 -3.05
CA THR A 109 -12.32 11.11 -3.19
C THR A 109 -12.27 10.22 -4.44
N GLY A 110 -13.34 9.47 -4.71
CA GLY A 110 -13.45 8.60 -5.88
C GLY A 110 -13.30 9.35 -7.20
N GLN A 111 -14.07 10.43 -7.35
CA GLN A 111 -14.04 11.28 -8.54
C GLN A 111 -12.69 11.99 -8.69
N ALA A 112 -12.12 12.48 -7.58
CA ALA A 112 -10.80 13.08 -7.59
C ALA A 112 -9.72 12.10 -8.08
N GLY A 113 -9.74 10.85 -7.61
CA GLY A 113 -8.83 9.80 -8.07
C GLY A 113 -8.96 9.54 -9.57
N HIS A 114 -10.19 9.41 -10.06
CA HIS A 114 -10.48 9.23 -11.48
C HIS A 114 -9.94 10.40 -12.33
N ASP A 115 -10.24 11.64 -11.93
CA ASP A 115 -9.85 12.84 -12.68
C ASP A 115 -8.32 13.02 -12.71
N CYS A 116 -7.65 12.71 -11.60
CA CYS A 116 -6.20 12.79 -11.49
C CYS A 116 -5.45 11.88 -12.47
N GLU A 117 -6.01 10.72 -12.85
CA GLU A 117 -5.37 9.80 -13.80
C GLU A 117 -5.17 10.38 -15.20
N GLU A 118 -5.79 11.53 -15.51
CA GLU A 118 -5.58 12.22 -16.78
C GLU A 118 -4.21 12.90 -16.88
N PHE A 119 -3.62 13.29 -15.74
CA PHE A 119 -2.39 14.09 -15.70
C PHE A 119 -1.37 13.64 -14.64
N LEU A 120 -1.76 12.74 -13.73
CA LEU A 120 -0.87 12.09 -12.78
C LEU A 120 -0.73 10.59 -13.12
N ARG A 121 0.41 10.01 -12.75
CA ARG A 121 0.61 8.56 -12.87
C ARG A 121 -0.23 7.86 -11.80
N THR A 122 -0.94 6.79 -12.14
CA THR A 122 -1.73 5.98 -11.20
C THR A 122 -0.93 5.60 -9.94
N GLN A 123 0.35 5.25 -10.06
CA GLN A 123 1.20 4.91 -8.90
C GLN A 123 1.34 6.06 -7.89
N VAL A 124 1.35 7.32 -8.33
CA VAL A 124 1.41 8.50 -7.44
C VAL A 124 0.10 8.62 -6.68
N ILE A 125 -1.03 8.50 -7.39
CA ILE A 125 -2.37 8.54 -6.80
C ILE A 125 -2.55 7.42 -5.78
N LEU A 126 -2.15 6.19 -6.13
CA LEU A 126 -2.21 5.02 -5.24
C LEU A 126 -1.44 5.23 -3.94
N ARG A 127 -0.26 5.88 -3.98
CA ARG A 127 0.50 6.19 -2.77
C ARG A 127 -0.27 7.12 -1.85
N CYS A 128 -0.95 8.15 -2.39
CA CYS A 128 -1.78 9.05 -1.59
C CYS A 128 -2.97 8.33 -0.94
N PHE A 129 -3.70 7.51 -1.72
CA PHE A 129 -4.82 6.72 -1.20
C PHE A 129 -4.41 5.71 -0.14
N VAL A 130 -3.31 4.99 -0.39
CA VAL A 130 -2.80 3.98 0.55
C VAL A 130 -2.28 4.63 1.83
N ALA A 131 -1.62 5.80 1.74
CA ALA A 131 -1.19 6.54 2.92
C ALA A 131 -2.37 6.99 3.80
N ALA A 132 -3.49 7.36 3.18
CA ALA A 132 -4.71 7.78 3.87
C ALA A 132 -5.41 6.64 4.65
N LEU A 133 -5.12 5.35 4.36
CA LEU A 133 -5.78 4.22 5.04
C LEU A 133 -5.42 4.10 6.53
N ARG A 134 -4.26 4.62 6.95
CA ARG A 134 -3.79 4.61 8.35
C ARG A 134 -3.78 3.22 9.00
N PHE A 135 -3.54 2.18 8.22
CA PHE A 135 -3.41 0.84 8.77
C PHE A 135 -2.16 0.69 9.64
N GLU A 136 -2.33 0.05 10.79
CA GLU A 136 -1.22 -0.31 11.67
C GLU A 136 -0.55 -1.58 11.15
N ARG A 137 0.79 -1.63 11.18
CA ARG A 137 1.59 -2.77 10.72
C ARG A 137 1.19 -3.22 9.31
N PHE A 138 1.32 -2.30 8.36
CA PHE A 138 0.87 -2.47 6.98
C PHE A 138 2.02 -2.19 6.01
N ASP A 139 2.19 -3.06 5.01
CA ASP A 139 3.17 -2.88 3.95
C ASP A 139 2.56 -2.10 2.78
N SER A 140 2.72 -0.77 2.83
CA SER A 140 2.24 0.14 1.78
C SER A 140 2.93 -0.06 0.44
N GLU A 141 4.20 -0.46 0.43
CA GLU A 141 4.93 -0.65 -0.82
C GLU A 141 4.42 -1.87 -1.57
N LEU A 142 4.19 -2.98 -0.86
CA LEU A 142 3.58 -4.18 -1.42
C LEU A 142 2.17 -3.88 -1.94
N ALA A 143 1.32 -3.24 -1.15
CA ALA A 143 -0.04 -2.92 -1.57
C ALA A 143 -0.06 -2.07 -2.84
N VAL A 144 0.74 -1.00 -2.91
CA VAL A 144 0.85 -0.17 -4.12
C VAL A 144 1.38 -0.97 -5.31
N LYS A 145 2.34 -1.88 -5.10
CA LYS A 145 2.87 -2.74 -6.17
C LYS A 145 1.80 -3.68 -6.73
N LEU A 146 0.98 -4.28 -5.87
CA LEU A 146 -0.11 -5.18 -6.28
C LEU A 146 -1.22 -4.43 -7.03
N LEU A 147 -1.64 -3.27 -6.51
CA LEU A 147 -2.60 -2.39 -7.16
C LEU A 147 -2.10 -1.94 -8.54
N SER A 148 -0.82 -1.57 -8.63
CA SER A 148 -0.19 -1.19 -9.91
C SER A 148 -0.09 -2.35 -10.90
N ALA A 149 -0.12 -3.60 -10.42
CA ALA A 149 -0.16 -4.80 -11.25
C ALA A 149 -1.59 -5.20 -11.65
N GLY A 150 -2.60 -4.42 -11.29
CA GLY A 150 -4.01 -4.66 -11.62
C GLY A 150 -4.72 -5.63 -10.68
N GLN A 151 -4.16 -5.91 -9.50
CA GLN A 151 -4.86 -6.69 -8.47
C GLN A 151 -6.05 -5.91 -7.91
N ASP A 152 -7.06 -6.65 -7.47
CA ASP A 152 -8.23 -6.08 -6.80
C ASP A 152 -7.82 -5.35 -5.50
N PRO A 153 -8.41 -4.16 -5.19
CA PRO A 153 -8.07 -3.42 -3.98
C PRO A 153 -8.21 -4.22 -2.68
N ALA A 154 -9.27 -5.02 -2.53
CA ALA A 154 -9.46 -5.79 -1.31
C ALA A 154 -8.33 -6.82 -1.11
N VAL A 155 -7.93 -7.49 -2.18
CA VAL A 155 -6.83 -8.48 -2.16
C VAL A 155 -5.48 -7.81 -1.87
N ALA A 156 -5.21 -6.68 -2.52
CA ALA A 156 -3.95 -5.95 -2.35
C ALA A 156 -3.81 -5.39 -0.92
N LEU A 157 -4.88 -4.80 -0.38
CA LEU A 157 -4.88 -4.28 0.98
C LEU A 157 -4.80 -5.40 2.02
N HIS A 158 -5.51 -6.51 1.82
CA HIS A 158 -5.39 -7.68 2.69
C HIS A 158 -3.95 -8.22 2.71
N SER A 159 -3.32 -8.35 1.54
CA SER A 159 -1.94 -8.80 1.42
C SER A 159 -0.95 -7.87 2.15
N GLY A 160 -1.12 -6.55 2.00
CA GLY A 160 -0.31 -5.56 2.71
C GLY A 160 -0.49 -5.63 4.23
N GLN A 161 -1.70 -5.91 4.73
CA GLN A 161 -1.97 -6.09 6.16
C GLN A 161 -1.35 -7.37 6.71
N VAL A 162 -1.41 -8.47 5.95
CA VAL A 162 -0.83 -9.75 6.36
C VAL A 162 0.68 -9.62 6.44
N VAL A 163 1.33 -9.15 5.37
CA VAL A 163 2.80 -9.03 5.31
C VAL A 163 3.32 -7.95 6.27
N GLY A 164 2.60 -6.84 6.42
CA GLY A 164 3.03 -5.72 7.26
C GLY A 164 3.16 -6.06 8.76
N ARG A 165 2.46 -7.09 9.25
CA ARG A 165 2.64 -7.63 10.62
C ARG A 165 4.05 -8.17 10.86
N TYR A 166 4.69 -8.61 9.79
CA TYR A 166 5.98 -9.29 9.80
C TYR A 166 7.10 -8.40 9.28
N SER A 167 6.89 -7.08 9.17
CA SER A 167 7.85 -6.12 8.59
C SER A 167 9.23 -6.10 9.25
N TRP A 168 9.35 -6.61 10.48
CA TRP A 168 10.62 -6.75 11.20
C TRP A 168 11.42 -7.99 10.77
N TRP A 169 10.82 -8.94 10.05
CA TRP A 169 11.50 -10.14 9.59
C TRP A 169 12.60 -9.82 8.57
N PRO A 170 13.66 -10.65 8.50
CA PRO A 170 14.65 -10.59 7.43
C PRO A 170 14.01 -10.59 6.03
N GLY A 171 14.57 -9.80 5.11
CA GLY A 171 13.99 -9.62 3.77
C GLY A 171 13.78 -10.90 2.95
N TRP A 172 14.54 -11.95 3.22
CA TRP A 172 14.34 -13.26 2.56
C TRP A 172 13.06 -13.97 3.06
N LEU A 173 12.69 -13.82 4.34
CA LEU A 173 11.43 -14.33 4.89
C LEU A 173 10.25 -13.50 4.37
N LEU A 174 10.42 -12.17 4.31
CA LEU A 174 9.43 -11.27 3.70
C LEU A 174 9.10 -11.65 2.26
N LYS A 175 10.10 -12.10 1.49
CA LYS A 175 9.89 -12.61 0.14
C LYS A 175 9.03 -13.88 0.13
N VAL A 176 9.33 -14.86 0.98
CA VAL A 176 8.58 -16.13 1.06
C VAL A 176 7.13 -15.89 1.49
N VAL A 177 6.90 -15.08 2.54
CA VAL A 177 5.54 -14.77 3.00
C VAL A 177 4.76 -14.00 1.93
N THR A 178 5.40 -13.08 1.20
CA THR A 178 4.75 -12.35 0.09
C THR A 178 4.34 -13.30 -1.03
N GLU A 179 5.23 -14.18 -1.48
CA GLU A 179 4.93 -15.14 -2.56
C GLU A 179 3.77 -16.07 -2.18
N ARG A 180 3.75 -16.58 -0.94
CA ARG A 180 2.67 -17.44 -0.45
C ARG A 180 1.36 -16.68 -0.21
N ALA A 181 1.41 -15.45 0.29
CA ALA A 181 0.23 -14.60 0.44
C ALA A 181 -0.44 -14.35 -0.92
N LEU A 182 0.36 -14.07 -1.96
CA LEU A 182 -0.14 -13.87 -3.32
C LEU A 182 -0.70 -15.14 -3.97
N ALA A 183 -0.15 -16.30 -3.64
CA ALA A 183 -0.68 -17.58 -4.08
C ALA A 183 -1.93 -18.02 -3.30
N GLY A 184 -2.32 -17.31 -2.24
CA GLY A 184 -3.40 -17.72 -1.34
C GLY A 184 -3.08 -18.98 -0.53
N THR A 185 -1.79 -19.33 -0.41
CA THR A 185 -1.30 -20.55 0.28
C THR A 185 -0.59 -20.23 1.60
N LEU A 186 -0.72 -19.00 2.10
CA LEU A 186 -0.19 -18.64 3.40
C LEU A 186 -1.13 -19.13 4.51
N ASP A 187 -0.77 -20.24 5.13
CA ASP A 187 -1.44 -20.78 6.31
C ASP A 187 -0.70 -20.44 7.62
N GLU A 188 -1.40 -20.66 8.73
CA GLU A 188 -0.90 -20.40 10.08
C GLU A 188 0.35 -21.26 10.40
N GLU A 189 0.42 -22.49 9.90
CA GLU A 189 1.56 -23.39 10.10
C GLU A 189 2.83 -22.82 9.43
N THR A 190 2.70 -22.35 8.20
CA THR A 190 3.77 -21.66 7.48
C THR A 190 4.21 -20.41 8.24
N VAL A 191 3.29 -19.58 8.72
CA VAL A 191 3.63 -18.39 9.50
C VAL A 191 4.44 -18.75 10.74
N GLN A 192 4.03 -19.76 11.50
CA GLN A 192 4.76 -20.20 12.70
C GLN A 192 6.16 -20.73 12.37
N ALA A 193 6.32 -21.42 11.25
CA ALA A 193 7.61 -21.86 10.76
C ALA A 193 8.54 -20.68 10.42
N LEU A 194 8.03 -19.69 9.70
CA LEU A 194 8.77 -18.48 9.34
C LEU A 194 9.13 -17.66 10.59
N ASP A 195 8.23 -17.58 11.57
CA ASP A 195 8.46 -16.88 12.84
C ASP A 195 9.60 -17.54 13.64
N ARG A 196 9.61 -18.87 13.73
CA ARG A 196 10.74 -19.61 14.31
C ARG A 196 12.04 -19.35 13.57
N CYS A 197 12.02 -19.25 12.25
CA CYS A 197 13.21 -18.88 11.46
C CYS A 197 13.67 -17.45 11.76
N ALA A 198 12.73 -16.51 11.94
CA ALA A 198 13.04 -15.12 12.26
C ALA A 198 13.71 -14.99 13.64
N TYR A 199 13.15 -15.66 14.66
CA TYR A 199 13.71 -15.67 16.01
C TYR A 199 15.01 -16.47 16.16
N ALA A 200 15.25 -17.42 15.25
CA ALA A 200 16.45 -18.27 15.30
C ALA A 200 17.77 -17.55 14.96
N GLU A 201 17.71 -16.30 14.49
CA GLU A 201 18.89 -15.49 14.11
C GLU A 201 19.88 -16.25 13.22
N LEU A 202 19.37 -16.86 12.16
CA LEU A 202 20.15 -17.70 11.26
C LEU A 202 21.28 -16.92 10.58
N SER A 203 22.47 -17.53 10.49
CA SER A 203 23.57 -16.99 9.69
C SER A 203 23.19 -16.96 8.19
N PRO A 204 23.90 -16.20 7.34
CA PRO A 204 23.61 -16.16 5.90
C PRO A 204 23.64 -17.54 5.22
N ALA A 205 24.51 -18.46 5.67
CA ALA A 205 24.57 -19.83 5.14
C ALA A 205 23.37 -20.67 5.61
N GLN A 206 22.99 -20.56 6.88
CA GLN A 206 21.85 -21.26 7.45
C GLN A 206 20.52 -20.74 6.85
N ALA A 207 20.41 -19.43 6.62
CA ALA A 207 19.26 -18.83 5.95
C ALA A 207 19.08 -19.34 4.51
N ARG A 208 20.19 -19.52 3.76
CA ARG A 208 20.13 -20.14 2.41
C ARG A 208 19.60 -21.57 2.46
N ILE A 209 20.00 -22.34 3.47
CA ILE A 209 19.52 -23.71 3.64
C ILE A 209 18.05 -23.72 4.08
N ALA A 210 17.68 -22.91 5.08
CA ALA A 210 16.29 -22.76 5.51
C ALA A 210 15.37 -22.42 4.33
N ARG A 211 15.81 -21.52 3.44
CA ARG A 211 15.07 -21.19 2.23
C ARG A 211 14.89 -22.39 1.29
N ARG A 212 15.96 -23.15 1.01
CA ARG A 212 15.87 -24.36 0.16
C ARG A 212 14.98 -25.45 0.76
N LEU A 213 14.99 -25.57 2.08
CA LEU A 213 14.09 -26.47 2.81
C LEU A 213 12.62 -26.00 2.72
N LEU A 214 12.35 -24.70 2.85
CA LEU A 214 11.01 -24.12 2.68
C LEU A 214 10.49 -24.21 1.22
N ASP A 215 11.42 -24.19 0.26
CA ASP A 215 11.14 -24.38 -1.17
C ASP A 215 10.87 -25.86 -1.52
N GLY A 216 11.04 -26.79 -0.55
CA GLY A 216 10.66 -28.20 -0.71
C GLY A 216 11.72 -29.07 -1.40
N GLU A 217 13.00 -28.71 -1.35
CA GLU A 217 14.05 -29.49 -2.01
C GLU A 217 14.25 -30.88 -1.35
N GLU A 218 13.72 -31.93 -1.99
CA GLU A 218 13.63 -33.29 -1.43
C GLU A 218 14.97 -33.85 -0.94
N ASP A 219 16.02 -33.77 -1.77
CA ASP A 219 17.36 -34.25 -1.42
C ASP A 219 17.90 -33.59 -0.14
N LEU A 220 17.60 -32.29 0.03
CA LEU A 220 18.04 -31.53 1.19
C LEU A 220 17.21 -31.84 2.43
N ILE A 221 15.90 -32.01 2.27
CA ILE A 221 14.99 -32.44 3.34
C ILE A 221 15.44 -33.79 3.88
N ASP A 222 15.71 -34.77 3.01
CA ASP A 222 16.13 -36.10 3.42
C ASP A 222 17.50 -36.07 4.11
N ALA A 223 18.48 -35.35 3.55
CA ALA A 223 19.79 -35.19 4.16
C ALA A 223 19.71 -34.52 5.54
N SER A 224 18.89 -33.48 5.68
CA SER A 224 18.66 -32.78 6.94
C SER A 224 17.92 -33.65 7.96
N ALA A 225 16.93 -34.44 7.52
CA ALA A 225 16.19 -35.36 8.38
C ALA A 225 17.07 -36.52 8.91
N VAL A 226 17.92 -37.11 8.05
CA VAL A 226 18.89 -38.13 8.49
C VAL A 226 19.84 -37.56 9.54
N ARG A 227 20.29 -36.31 9.36
CA ARG A 227 21.16 -35.65 10.33
C ARG A 227 20.47 -35.35 11.66
N LEU A 228 19.24 -34.84 11.62
CA LEU A 228 18.43 -34.59 12.82
C LEU A 228 18.27 -35.89 13.64
N ALA A 229 17.92 -37.00 12.98
CA ALA A 229 17.83 -38.29 13.63
C ALA A 229 19.17 -38.73 14.26
N GLY A 230 20.28 -38.50 13.56
CA GLY A 230 21.63 -38.80 14.09
C GLY A 230 22.06 -37.95 15.29
N LEU A 231 21.44 -36.77 15.48
CA LEU A 231 21.67 -35.89 16.63
C LEU A 231 20.70 -36.15 17.80
N GLY A 232 19.82 -37.15 17.67
CA GLY A 232 18.81 -37.49 18.69
C GLY A 232 17.46 -36.79 18.51
N GLU A 233 17.28 -35.99 17.46
CA GLU A 233 16.04 -35.25 17.14
C GLU A 233 15.14 -36.05 16.19
N ALA A 234 14.82 -37.30 16.57
CA ALA A 234 14.07 -38.24 15.71
C ALA A 234 12.66 -37.73 15.34
N ASP A 235 11.97 -37.09 16.29
CA ASP A 235 10.62 -36.54 16.06
C ASP A 235 10.65 -35.38 15.06
N ALA A 236 11.67 -34.51 15.15
CA ALA A 236 11.84 -33.40 14.21
C ALA A 236 12.21 -33.89 12.80
N ALA A 237 13.01 -34.96 12.72
CA ALA A 237 13.35 -35.60 11.45
C ALA A 237 12.12 -36.18 10.74
N GLU A 238 11.23 -36.85 11.48
CA GLU A 238 10.01 -37.41 10.92
C GLU A 238 9.05 -36.30 10.45
N LYS A 239 8.92 -35.24 11.25
CA LYS A 239 8.13 -34.05 10.90
C LYS A 239 8.64 -33.36 9.63
N LEU A 240 9.95 -33.16 9.52
CA LEU A 240 10.56 -32.55 8.33
C LEU A 240 10.25 -33.36 7.05
N ARG A 241 10.33 -34.70 7.11
CA ARG A 241 9.97 -35.57 5.97
C ARG A 241 8.50 -35.52 5.60
N LYS A 242 7.62 -35.27 6.58
CA LYS A 242 6.18 -35.08 6.36
C LYS A 242 5.83 -33.68 5.88
N GLY A 243 6.82 -32.80 5.69
CA GLY A 243 6.61 -31.42 5.22
C GLY A 243 6.24 -30.43 6.32
N ASP A 244 6.40 -30.77 7.60
CA ASP A 244 6.17 -29.84 8.71
C ASP A 244 7.25 -28.75 8.69
N LEU A 245 6.83 -27.57 8.25
CA LEU A 245 7.69 -26.40 8.05
C LEU A 245 8.26 -25.90 9.38
N THR A 246 7.65 -26.21 10.51
CA THR A 246 8.05 -25.70 11.83
C THR A 246 9.38 -26.27 12.33
N THR A 247 9.89 -27.32 11.66
CA THR A 247 11.19 -27.94 11.93
C THR A 247 12.34 -27.36 11.11
N VAL A 248 12.05 -26.51 10.10
CA VAL A 248 13.06 -25.96 9.19
C VAL A 248 14.09 -25.09 9.90
N ALA A 249 13.67 -24.26 10.87
CA ALA A 249 14.59 -23.43 11.64
C ALA A 249 15.62 -24.28 12.41
N LEU A 250 15.17 -25.37 13.02
CA LEU A 250 16.02 -26.31 13.75
C LEU A 250 16.98 -27.04 12.80
N ALA A 251 16.45 -27.56 11.69
CA ALA A 251 17.23 -28.22 10.65
C ALA A 251 18.34 -27.31 10.10
N ALA A 252 18.02 -26.04 9.83
CA ALA A 252 18.96 -25.06 9.30
C ALA A 252 20.06 -24.69 10.30
N ARG A 253 19.74 -24.56 11.60
CA ARG A 253 20.74 -24.23 12.65
C ARG A 253 21.77 -25.34 12.84
N LEU A 254 21.37 -26.59 12.69
CA LEU A 254 22.22 -27.76 12.94
C LEU A 254 23.10 -28.14 11.74
N ILE A 255 23.09 -27.33 10.69
CA ILE A 255 24.00 -27.51 9.55
C ILE A 255 25.27 -26.70 9.83
N PRO A 256 26.45 -27.37 9.90
CA PRO A 256 27.72 -26.68 10.01
C PRO A 256 27.95 -25.83 8.76
N ILE A 257 28.46 -24.62 8.98
CA ILE A 257 28.77 -23.61 7.96
C ILE A 257 30.18 -23.83 7.45
#